data_AF-A0A355FC28-F1
#
_entry.id   AF-A0A355FC28-F1
#
_cell.length_a   1.000
_cell.length_b   1.000
_cell.length_c   1.000
_cell.angle_alpha   90.00
_cell.angle_beta   90.00
_cell.angle_gamma   90.00
#
_symmetry.space_group_name_H-M   'P 1'
#
loop_
_entity.id
_entity.type
_entity.pdbx_description
1 polymer ?
#
loop_
_entity_poly.entity_id
_entity_poly.type
_entity_poly.pdbx_seq_one_letter_code
_entity_poly.pdbx_strand_id
1 'polypeptide(L)'
;MTTTLREAFLKEASKIIDNDELLEEAVRLLRNLRRDNDATLKPYTREELFQRIEQSLSDDDAGKVYTHESVKQAMQQQYPFLCK
;
A
#
# COMPACT_ATOMS: atom_id res chain seq x y z
N MET A 1 -22.42 17.93 -5.40
CA MET A 1 -21.38 17.79 -4.35
C MET A 1 -21.26 16.32 -4.03
N THR A 2 -20.16 15.68 -4.40
CA THR A 2 -19.90 14.27 -4.06
C THR A 2 -19.54 14.21 -2.57
N THR A 3 -20.47 13.78 -1.73
CA THR A 3 -20.14 13.43 -0.33
C THR A 3 -19.03 12.39 -0.38
N THR A 4 -17.89 12.71 0.23
CA THR A 4 -16.78 11.77 0.30
C THR A 4 -17.20 10.56 1.13
N LEU A 5 -16.67 9.37 0.82
CA LEU A 5 -17.01 8.13 1.55
C LEU A 5 -16.84 8.30 3.07
N ARG A 6 -15.84 9.08 3.47
CA ARG A 6 -15.57 9.49 4.86
C ARG A 6 -16.75 10.23 5.50
N GLU A 7 -17.36 11.18 4.80
CA GLU A 7 -18.49 11.97 5.32
C GLU A 7 -19.77 11.15 5.41
N ALA A 8 -20.00 10.24 4.46
CA ALA A 8 -21.14 9.32 4.51
C ALA A 8 -21.07 8.39 5.72
N PHE A 9 -19.88 7.81 5.98
CA PHE A 9 -19.66 6.91 7.11
C PHE A 9 -19.74 7.62 8.48
N LEU A 10 -19.18 8.83 8.61
CA LEU A 10 -19.28 9.60 9.87
C LEU A 10 -20.73 9.94 10.21
N LYS A 11 -21.55 10.25 9.20
CA LYS A 11 -22.99 10.51 9.36
C LYS A 11 -23.79 9.27 9.71
N GLU A 12 -23.31 8.09 9.36
CA GLU A 12 -23.94 6.82 9.71
C GLU A 12 -23.56 6.38 11.13
N ALA A 13 -22.28 6.51 11.50
CA ALA A 13 -21.80 6.28 12.87
C ALA A 13 -22.43 7.24 13.89
N SER A 14 -22.71 8.50 13.51
CA SER A 14 -23.37 9.46 14.40
C SER A 14 -24.80 9.06 14.79
N LYS A 15 -25.45 8.17 14.03
CA LYS A 15 -26.80 7.65 14.36
C LYS A 15 -26.76 6.60 15.48
N ILE A 16 -25.58 6.15 15.87
CA ILE A 16 -25.37 5.07 16.83
C ILE A 16 -24.74 5.60 18.13
N ILE A 17 -24.51 6.91 18.22
CA ILE A 17 -23.85 7.60 19.36
C ILE A 17 -24.54 7.33 20.71
N ASP A 18 -25.85 7.06 20.73
CA ASP A 18 -26.60 6.81 21.96
C ASP A 18 -26.43 5.37 22.50
N ASN A 19 -25.66 4.52 21.82
CA ASN A 19 -25.32 3.17 22.26
C ASN A 19 -23.79 2.98 22.31
N ASP A 20 -23.24 3.11 23.52
CA ASP A 20 -21.81 3.06 23.78
C ASP A 20 -21.14 1.77 23.29
N GLU A 21 -21.80 0.61 23.40
CA GLU A 21 -21.26 -0.68 22.93
C GLU A 21 -21.10 -0.70 21.40
N LEU A 22 -22.12 -0.22 20.68
CA LEU A 22 -22.08 -0.17 19.22
C LEU A 22 -21.11 0.91 18.71
N LEU A 23 -20.97 2.02 19.45
CA LEU A 23 -19.98 3.06 19.14
C LEU A 23 -18.55 2.51 19.31
N GLU A 24 -18.29 1.75 20.37
CA GLU A 24 -16.99 1.14 20.62
C GLU A 24 -16.64 0.11 19.55
N GLU A 25 -17.61 -0.72 19.13
CA GLU A 25 -17.44 -1.65 18.02
C GLU A 25 -17.20 -0.94 16.68
N ALA A 26 -17.95 0.12 16.38
CA ALA A 26 -17.74 0.93 15.18
C ALA A 26 -16.35 1.57 15.15
N VAL A 27 -15.87 2.11 16.28
CA VAL A 27 -14.51 2.65 16.42
C VAL A 27 -13.45 1.57 16.23
N ARG A 28 -13.68 0.35 16.76
CA ARG A 28 -12.79 -0.80 16.56
C ARG A 28 -12.69 -1.17 15.08
N LEU A 29 -13.82 -1.26 14.38
CA LEU A 29 -13.88 -1.55 12.95
C LEU A 29 -13.16 -0.47 12.12
N LEU A 30 -13.32 0.81 12.47
CA LEU A 30 -12.61 1.92 11.83
C LEU A 30 -11.09 1.83 12.02
N ARG A 31 -10.62 1.43 13.22
CA ARG A 31 -9.19 1.22 13.47
C ARG A 31 -8.62 0.05 12.66
N ASN A 32 -9.40 -1.02 12.51
CA ASN A 32 -9.01 -2.17 11.71
C ASN A 32 -8.94 -1.82 10.22
N LEU A 33 -9.97 -1.15 9.68
CA LEU A 33 -9.96 -0.65 8.29
C LEU A 33 -8.78 0.28 7.99
N ARG A 34 -8.37 1.12 8.95
CA ARG A 34 -7.16 1.94 8.82
C ARG A 34 -5.90 1.09 8.76
N ARG A 35 -5.75 0.09 9.64
CA ARG A 35 -4.61 -0.84 9.63
C ARG A 35 -4.55 -1.65 8.33
N ASP A 36 -5.69 -2.09 7.82
CA ASP A 36 -5.74 -2.89 6.59
C ASP A 36 -5.39 -2.04 5.35
N ASN A 37 -5.77 -0.76 5.33
CA ASN A 37 -5.33 0.18 4.29
C ASN A 37 -3.83 0.49 4.38
N ASP A 38 -3.26 0.63 5.59
CA ASP A 38 -1.81 0.79 5.77
C ASP A 38 -1.04 -0.50 5.39
N ALA A 39 -1.64 -1.68 5.57
CA ALA A 39 -1.04 -2.97 5.23
C ALA A 39 -0.92 -3.23 3.72
N THR A 40 -1.64 -2.46 2.88
CA THR A 40 -1.59 -2.60 1.41
C THR A 40 -0.27 -2.16 0.79
N LEU A 41 0.56 -1.42 1.54
CA LEU A 41 1.95 -1.13 1.18
C LEU A 41 2.82 -1.61 2.32
N LYS A 42 3.29 -2.86 2.27
CA LYS A 42 4.37 -3.29 3.17
C LYS A 42 5.56 -2.37 2.92
N PRO A 43 5.95 -1.49 3.86
CA PRO A 43 7.15 -0.70 3.68
C PRO A 43 8.33 -1.67 3.60
N TYR A 44 9.21 -1.47 2.62
CA TYR A 44 10.46 -2.23 2.53
C TYR A 44 11.19 -2.16 3.87
N THR A 45 11.70 -3.29 4.34
CA THR A 45 12.59 -3.34 5.49
C THR A 45 13.88 -2.59 5.19
N ARG A 46 14.57 -2.15 6.23
CA ARG A 46 15.86 -1.45 6.08
C ARG A 46 16.88 -2.33 5.37
N GLU A 47 16.88 -3.62 5.69
CA GLU A 47 17.74 -4.64 5.09
C GLU A 47 17.44 -4.83 3.60
N GLU A 48 16.16 -4.89 3.20
CA GLU A 48 15.77 -4.97 1.79
C GLU A 48 16.20 -3.74 0.99
N LEU A 49 16.12 -2.55 1.59
CA LEU A 49 16.59 -1.31 0.98
C LEU A 49 18.11 -1.33 0.78
N PHE A 50 18.87 -1.75 1.79
CA PHE A 50 20.34 -1.85 1.67
C PHE A 50 20.75 -2.87 0.62
N GLN A 51 20.14 -4.05 0.60
CA GLN A 51 20.42 -5.05 -0.43
C GLN A 51 20.15 -4.52 -1.83
N ARG A 52 19.06 -3.75 -2.02
CA ARG A 52 18.75 -3.13 -3.31
C ARG A 52 19.80 -2.11 -3.73
N ILE A 53 20.31 -1.31 -2.79
CA ILE A 53 21.35 -0.30 -3.04
C ILE A 53 22.67 -1.00 -3.40
N GLU A 54 23.10 -1.99 -2.62
CA GLU A 54 24.32 -2.75 -2.88
C GLU A 54 24.28 -3.42 -4.26
N GLN A 55 23.14 -4.00 -4.62
CA GLN A 55 22.96 -4.62 -5.93
C GLN A 55 23.04 -3.60 -7.08
N SER A 56 22.47 -2.40 -6.89
CA SER A 56 22.57 -1.32 -7.88
C SER A 56 24.01 -0.86 -8.08
N LEU A 57 24.75 -0.65 -6.98
CA LEU A 57 26.16 -0.24 -7.04
C LEU A 57 27.01 -1.31 -7.73
N SER A 58 26.77 -2.58 -7.45
CA SER A 58 27.47 -3.68 -8.11
C SER A 58 27.14 -3.79 -9.61
N ASP A 59 25.90 -3.50 -10.01
CA ASP A 59 25.52 -3.49 -11.43
C ASP A 59 26.19 -2.32 -12.16
N ASP A 60 26.30 -1.16 -11.52
CA ASP A 60 26.99 0.03 -12.05
C ASP A 60 28.49 -0.23 -12.20
N ASP A 61 29.14 -0.78 -11.18
CA ASP A 61 30.57 -1.17 -11.21
C ASP A 61 30.86 -2.22 -12.29
N ALA A 62 29.90 -3.13 -12.55
CA ALA A 62 29.98 -4.12 -13.61
C ALA A 62 29.67 -3.56 -15.01
N GLY A 63 29.31 -2.27 -15.13
CA GLY A 63 28.95 -1.63 -16.39
C GLY A 63 27.69 -2.22 -17.02
N LYS A 64 26.78 -2.76 -16.20
CA LYS A 64 25.60 -3.46 -16.67
C LYS A 64 24.57 -2.45 -17.20
N VAL A 65 24.08 -2.69 -18.40
CA VAL A 65 23.08 -1.82 -19.05
C VAL A 65 21.80 -2.60 -19.29
N TYR A 66 20.68 -2.00 -18.92
CA TYR A 66 19.36 -2.58 -19.12
C TYR A 66 18.68 -1.93 -20.33
N THR A 67 18.27 -2.75 -21.29
CA THR A 67 17.49 -2.28 -22.43
C THR A 67 16.01 -2.18 -22.07
N HIS A 68 15.27 -1.32 -22.77
CA HIS A 68 13.83 -1.17 -22.57
C HIS A 68 13.08 -2.51 -22.59
N GLU A 69 13.39 -3.37 -23.55
CA GLU A 69 12.76 -4.69 -23.68
C GLU A 69 13.09 -5.61 -22.50
N SER A 70 14.36 -5.62 -22.03
CA SER A 70 14.75 -6.44 -20.87
C SER A 70 14.04 -6.01 -19.59
N VAL A 71 13.90 -4.70 -19.37
CA VAL A 71 13.17 -4.14 -18.22
C VAL A 71 11.70 -4.48 -18.31
N LYS A 72 11.09 -4.29 -19.49
CA LYS A 72 9.68 -4.60 -19.73
C LYS A 72 9.38 -6.08 -19.48
N GLN A 73 10.23 -6.98 -19.95
CA GLN A 73 10.08 -8.41 -19.71
C GLN A 73 10.20 -8.76 -18.22
N ALA A 74 11.18 -8.18 -17.52
CA ALA A 74 11.33 -8.37 -16.08
C ALA A 74 10.11 -7.86 -15.29
N MET A 75 9.57 -6.70 -15.66
CA MET A 75 8.36 -6.15 -15.04
C MET A 75 7.13 -7.01 -15.32
N GLN A 76 6.97 -7.54 -16.54
CA GLN A 76 5.85 -8.43 -16.88
C GLN A 76 5.90 -9.74 -16.11
N GLN A 77 7.10 -10.30 -15.88
CA GLN A 77 7.27 -11.53 -15.12
C GLN A 77 7.00 -11.31 -13.62
N GLN A 78 7.54 -10.24 -13.06
CA GLN A 78 7.51 -10.01 -11.61
C GLN A 78 6.24 -9.31 -11.15
N TYR A 79 5.66 -8.45 -11.98
CA TYR A 79 4.47 -7.66 -11.68
C TYR A 79 3.47 -7.67 -12.85
N PRO A 80 2.87 -8.85 -13.19
CA PRO A 80 1.96 -8.97 -14.34
C PRO A 80 0.79 -7.98 -14.32
N PHE A 81 0.34 -7.58 -13.12
CA PHE A 81 -0.76 -6.65 -12.93
C PHE A 81 -0.45 -5.21 -13.34
N LEU A 82 0.84 -4.83 -13.46
CA LEU A 82 1.28 -3.49 -13.87
C LEU A 82 1.41 -3.34 -15.39
N CYS A 83 1.45 -4.43 -16.16
CA CYS A 83 1.80 -4.42 -17.58
C CYS A 83 0.61 -4.67 -18.52
N LYS A 84 -0.59 -4.20 -18.13
CA LYS A 84 -1.82 -4.31 -18.92
C LYS A 84 -1.85 -3.35 -20.10
#